data_AF-A0A7X8I1T7-F1
#
_entry.id   AF-A0A7X8I1T7-F1
#
_cell.length_a   1.000
_cell.length_b   1.000
_cell.length_c   1.000
_cell.angle_alpha   90.00
_cell.angle_beta   90.00
_cell.angle_gamma   90.00
#
_symmetry.space_group_name_H-M   'P 1'
#
loop_
_entity.id
_entity.type
_entity.pdbx_description
1 polymer ?
#
loop_
_entity_poly.entity_id
_entity_poly.type
_entity_poly.pdbx_seq_one_letter_code
_entity_poly.pdbx_strand_id
1 'polypeptide(L)'
;MVMVAITDFKNTYNLLRLGDKYEIEYKNKLIKVDNSDWFEKGTAITLSDGTDYIQKGILLHFGYEISDLRSFDVQLVYNINSTYEFAKENDLFAIPFVTSILIFLGLANIMYPEKMWRIQHMLEVRGGEPTDFAIFMSKLTGFVIFLMVLFGPYLVLKR
;
A
#
# COMPACT_ATOMS: atom_id res chain seq x y z
N MET A 1 -27.42 -12.94 0.73
CA MET A 1 -26.94 -12.13 1.85
C MET A 1 -25.63 -12.75 2.33
N VAL A 2 -24.60 -11.94 2.55
CA VAL A 2 -23.34 -12.36 3.17
C VAL A 2 -23.29 -11.66 4.52
N MET A 3 -23.11 -12.41 5.60
CA MET A 3 -22.90 -11.87 6.94
C MET A 3 -21.45 -12.10 7.32
N VAL A 4 -20.81 -11.09 7.90
CA VAL A 4 -19.46 -11.22 8.43
C VAL A 4 -19.48 -10.84 9.90
N ALA A 5 -19.12 -11.79 10.76
CA ALA A 5 -19.07 -11.62 12.21
C ALA A 5 -17.61 -11.56 12.66
N ILE A 6 -17.17 -10.40 13.14
CA ILE A 6 -15.81 -10.24 13.66
C ILE A 6 -15.81 -10.76 15.10
N THR A 7 -15.02 -11.80 15.35
CA THR A 7 -14.97 -12.49 16.65
C THR A 7 -13.81 -12.02 17.51
N ASP A 8 -12.71 -11.57 16.90
CA ASP A 8 -11.60 -10.91 17.58
C ASP A 8 -11.04 -9.77 16.71
N PHE A 9 -10.83 -8.62 17.35
CA PHE A 9 -10.28 -7.41 16.75
C PHE A 9 -9.27 -6.79 17.72
N LYS A 10 -8.02 -7.25 17.72
CA LYS A 10 -6.97 -6.48 18.40
C LYS A 10 -6.59 -5.30 17.52
N ASN A 11 -6.72 -4.12 18.10
CA ASN A 11 -6.46 -2.84 17.46
C ASN A 11 -4.96 -2.56 17.33
N THR A 12 -4.21 -3.48 16.70
CA THR A 12 -2.76 -3.38 16.53
C THR A 12 -2.47 -3.40 15.04
N TYR A 13 -2.44 -2.21 14.43
CA TYR A 13 -1.97 -1.96 13.06
C TYR A 13 -2.38 -3.02 12.02
N ASN A 14 -3.69 -3.28 11.92
CA ASN A 14 -4.27 -4.14 10.89
C ASN A 14 -4.25 -3.41 9.53
N LEU A 15 -3.09 -3.41 8.87
CA LEU A 15 -2.84 -2.72 7.60
C LEU A 15 -3.51 -3.41 6.39
N LEU A 16 -3.92 -4.69 6.49
CA LEU A 16 -4.35 -5.50 5.34
C LEU A 16 -5.49 -6.52 5.65
N ARG A 17 -6.30 -6.27 6.69
CA ARG A 17 -7.16 -7.32 7.30
C ARG A 17 -8.42 -6.75 7.94
N LEU A 18 -9.54 -7.46 7.78
CA LEU A 18 -10.80 -7.13 8.45
C LEU A 18 -10.71 -7.27 9.99
N GLY A 19 -9.99 -8.28 10.49
CA GLY A 19 -9.81 -8.56 11.91
C GLY A 19 -8.91 -9.77 12.14
N ASP A 20 -8.54 -10.03 13.39
CA ASP A 20 -7.67 -11.15 13.78
C ASP A 20 -8.41 -12.47 13.66
N LYS A 21 -9.69 -12.49 14.01
CA LYS A 21 -10.58 -13.62 13.78
C LYS A 21 -11.94 -13.13 13.33
N TYR A 22 -12.48 -13.77 12.31
CA TYR A 22 -13.83 -13.50 11.86
C TYR A 22 -14.43 -14.71 11.15
N GLU A 23 -15.76 -14.70 11.08
CA GLU A 23 -16.54 -15.73 10.42
C GLU A 23 -17.36 -15.10 9.30
N ILE A 24 -17.44 -15.80 8.17
CA ILE A 24 -18.28 -15.41 7.02
C ILE A 24 -19.39 -16.45 6.89
N GLU A 25 -20.63 -15.98 6.97
CA GLU A 25 -21.81 -16.79 6.70
C GLU A 25 -22.44 -16.38 5.37
N TYR A 26 -22.59 -17.33 4.45
CA TYR A 26 -23.30 -17.12 3.18
C TYR A 26 -23.85 -18.45 2.65
N LYS A 27 -25.08 -18.45 2.11
CA LYS A 27 -25.70 -19.65 1.52
C LYS A 27 -25.61 -20.91 2.42
N ASN A 28 -25.81 -20.77 3.73
CA ASN A 28 -25.67 -21.84 4.74
C ASN A 28 -24.26 -22.44 4.87
N LYS A 29 -23.24 -21.74 4.36
CA LYS A 29 -21.83 -22.04 4.59
C LYS A 29 -21.29 -21.11 5.65
N LEU A 30 -20.44 -21.67 6.51
CA LEU A 30 -19.64 -20.95 7.50
C LEU A 30 -18.16 -21.10 7.13
N ILE A 31 -17.48 -19.98 6.92
CA ILE A 31 -16.03 -19.92 6.73
C ILE A 31 -15.43 -19.26 7.97
N LYS A 32 -14.41 -19.88 8.54
CA LYS A 32 -13.67 -19.31 9.67
C LYS A 32 -12.32 -18.82 9.18
N VAL A 33 -11.95 -17.61 9.60
CA VAL A 33 -10.67 -17.00 9.24
C VAL A 33 -9.90 -16.65 10.50
N ASP A 34 -8.66 -17.13 10.57
CA ASP A 34 -7.72 -16.82 11.64
C ASP A 34 -6.47 -16.14 11.06
N ASN A 35 -6.27 -14.91 11.51
CA ASN A 35 -5.23 -13.98 11.13
C ASN A 35 -4.24 -13.69 12.27
N SER A 36 -4.34 -14.36 13.41
CA SER A 36 -3.60 -14.01 14.62
C SER A 36 -2.07 -14.09 14.42
N ASP A 37 -1.60 -15.13 13.73
CA ASP A 37 -0.17 -15.42 13.54
C ASP A 37 0.29 -15.15 12.09
N TRP A 38 -0.34 -14.21 11.42
CA TRP A 38 -0.22 -14.10 9.97
C TRP A 38 1.18 -13.81 9.43
N PHE A 39 2.00 -13.14 10.21
CA PHE A 39 3.36 -12.79 9.81
C PHE A 39 4.23 -14.05 9.72
N GLU A 40 4.00 -15.02 10.60
CA GLU A 40 4.76 -16.27 10.64
C GLU A 40 4.08 -17.42 9.88
N LYS A 41 2.76 -17.53 10.02
CA LYS A 41 1.97 -18.69 9.55
C LYS A 41 1.08 -18.37 8.35
N GLY A 42 0.86 -17.10 8.03
CA GLY A 42 -0.14 -16.69 7.04
C GLY A 42 -1.58 -16.69 7.57
N THR A 43 -2.53 -16.40 6.70
CA THR A 43 -3.96 -16.41 7.03
C THR A 43 -4.50 -17.82 6.89
N ALA A 44 -5.04 -18.38 7.97
CA ALA A 44 -5.71 -19.67 7.97
C ALA A 44 -7.19 -19.48 7.64
N ILE A 45 -7.68 -20.25 6.67
CA ILE A 45 -9.07 -20.23 6.20
C ILE A 45 -9.60 -21.65 6.29
N THR A 46 -10.57 -21.87 7.18
CA THR A 46 -11.26 -23.15 7.32
C THR A 46 -12.62 -23.04 6.66
N LEU A 47 -12.84 -23.87 5.63
CA LEU A 47 -14.09 -23.95 4.90
C LEU A 47 -15.13 -24.78 5.63
N SER A 48 -16.38 -24.70 5.17
CA SER A 48 -17.50 -25.42 5.78
C SER A 48 -17.41 -26.94 5.66
N ASP A 49 -16.63 -27.45 4.69
CA ASP A 49 -16.34 -28.87 4.51
C ASP A 49 -15.18 -29.36 5.38
N GLY A 50 -14.59 -28.47 6.20
CA GLY A 50 -13.43 -28.76 7.04
C GLY A 50 -12.08 -28.65 6.31
N THR A 51 -12.06 -28.24 5.03
CA THR A 51 -10.82 -28.02 4.31
C THR A 51 -10.12 -26.77 4.82
N ASP A 52 -8.85 -26.90 5.17
CA ASP A 52 -8.00 -25.80 5.61
C ASP A 52 -7.12 -25.29 4.47
N TYR A 53 -7.08 -23.96 4.33
CA TYR A 53 -6.20 -23.25 3.42
C TYR A 53 -5.31 -22.31 4.21
N ILE A 54 -4.02 -22.28 3.87
CA ILE A 54 -3.08 -21.32 4.43
C ILE A 54 -2.67 -20.38 3.31
N GLN A 55 -3.09 -19.12 3.41
CA GLN A 55 -2.66 -18.07 2.52
C GLN A 55 -1.40 -17.41 3.10
N LYS A 56 -0.25 -17.63 2.47
CA LYS A 56 1.02 -17.04 2.88
C LYS A 56 1.23 -15.66 2.28
N GLY A 57 1.44 -14.67 3.14
CA GLY A 57 2.11 -13.41 2.83
C GLY A 57 1.40 -12.42 1.89
N ILE A 58 1.98 -11.22 1.82
CA ILE A 58 1.53 -10.08 1.02
C ILE A 58 1.75 -10.39 -0.46
N LEU A 59 0.67 -10.53 -1.22
CA LEU A 59 0.72 -10.54 -2.68
C LEU A 59 0.55 -9.09 -3.15
N LEU A 60 1.67 -8.40 -3.38
CA LEU A 60 1.66 -7.14 -4.12
C LEU A 60 1.26 -7.46 -5.56
N HIS A 61 -0.04 -7.39 -5.85
CA HIS A 61 -0.56 -7.61 -7.19
C HIS A 61 -0.25 -6.40 -8.07
N PHE A 62 0.89 -6.46 -8.76
CA PHE A 62 1.19 -5.56 -9.87
C PHE A 62 0.40 -6.00 -11.12
N GLY A 63 -0.84 -5.55 -11.24
CA GLY A 63 -1.52 -5.33 -12.54
C GLY A 63 -1.66 -6.49 -13.53
N TYR A 64 -1.65 -7.76 -13.09
CA TYR A 64 -1.98 -8.89 -13.96
C TYR A 64 -3.06 -9.77 -13.32
N GLU A 65 -4.17 -9.97 -14.04
CA GLU A 65 -5.18 -10.98 -13.74
C GLU A 65 -4.58 -12.36 -13.97
N ILE A 66 -4.00 -12.94 -12.92
CA ILE A 66 -3.74 -14.38 -12.90
C ILE A 66 -5.09 -15.03 -12.60
N SER A 67 -5.56 -15.91 -13.49
CA SER A 67 -6.75 -16.72 -13.23
C SER A 67 -6.57 -17.46 -11.91
N ASP A 68 -7.32 -17.04 -10.90
CA ASP A 68 -7.19 -17.56 -9.55
C ASP A 68 -7.78 -18.98 -9.50
N LEU A 69 -6.91 -19.98 -9.37
CA LEU A 69 -7.27 -21.39 -9.28
C LEU A 69 -7.89 -21.78 -7.92
N ARG A 70 -7.96 -20.85 -6.96
CA ARG A 70 -8.54 -21.09 -5.63
C ARG A 70 -10.05 -21.29 -5.71
N SER A 71 -10.62 -22.03 -4.76
CA SER A 71 -12.07 -22.19 -4.66
C SER A 71 -12.77 -20.84 -4.45
N PHE A 72 -14.01 -20.72 -4.92
CA PHE A 72 -14.82 -19.51 -4.73
C PHE A 72 -14.85 -19.03 -3.28
N ASP A 73 -14.92 -19.98 -2.34
CA ASP A 73 -15.00 -19.72 -0.90
C ASP A 73 -13.73 -19.00 -0.39
N VAL A 74 -12.56 -19.37 -0.91
CA VAL A 74 -11.29 -18.70 -0.61
C VAL A 74 -11.18 -17.34 -1.32
N GLN A 75 -11.67 -17.24 -2.55
CA GLN A 75 -11.72 -15.96 -3.28
C GLN A 75 -12.65 -14.95 -2.59
N LEU A 76 -13.76 -15.41 -2.00
CA LEU A 76 -14.67 -14.57 -1.22
C LEU A 76 -13.95 -13.94 -0.03
N VAL A 77 -13.16 -14.72 0.71
CA VAL A 77 -12.35 -14.23 1.83
C VAL A 77 -11.34 -13.18 1.36
N TYR A 78 -10.68 -13.44 0.24
CA TYR A 78 -9.73 -12.50 -0.38
C TYR A 78 -10.41 -11.18 -0.74
N ASN A 79 -11.54 -11.24 -1.45
CA ASN A 79 -12.28 -10.06 -1.89
C ASN A 79 -12.82 -9.23 -0.71
N ILE A 80 -13.23 -9.88 0.39
CA ILE A 80 -13.68 -9.18 1.61
C ILE A 80 -12.51 -8.42 2.25
N ASN A 81 -11.34 -9.05 2.38
CA ASN A 81 -10.16 -8.38 2.93
C ASN A 81 -9.66 -7.25 2.03
N SER A 82 -9.60 -7.45 0.72
CA SER A 82 -9.15 -6.41 -0.22
C SER A 82 -10.13 -5.24 -0.31
N THR A 83 -11.43 -5.49 -0.17
CA THR A 83 -12.44 -4.41 -0.12
C THR A 83 -12.38 -3.66 1.21
N TYR A 84 -12.12 -4.35 2.33
CA TYR A 84 -11.89 -3.70 3.62
C TYR A 84 -10.63 -2.84 3.60
N GLU A 85 -9.55 -3.35 2.99
CA GLU A 85 -8.33 -2.59 2.71
C GLU A 85 -8.67 -1.33 1.92
N PHE A 86 -9.32 -1.43 0.76
CA PHE A 86 -9.75 -0.27 -0.04
C PHE A 86 -10.64 0.73 0.74
N ALA A 87 -11.59 0.24 1.55
CA ALA A 87 -12.48 1.09 2.34
C ALA A 87 -11.75 1.80 3.50
N LYS A 88 -10.70 1.17 4.04
CA LYS A 88 -9.85 1.71 5.11
C LYS A 88 -8.70 2.56 4.57
N GLU A 89 -8.22 2.29 3.35
CA GLU A 89 -7.22 3.02 2.57
C GLU A 89 -7.72 4.38 2.05
N ASN A 90 -8.55 5.08 2.84
CA ASN A 90 -8.44 6.53 2.92
C ASN A 90 -7.22 6.86 3.81
N ASP A 91 -6.09 6.55 3.18
CA ASP A 91 -4.70 6.41 3.60
C ASP A 91 -4.20 7.51 4.56
N LEU A 92 -4.40 7.28 5.86
CA LEU A 92 -4.00 8.21 6.94
C LEU A 92 -2.49 8.21 7.23
N PHE A 93 -1.71 7.23 6.73
CA PHE A 93 -0.28 7.10 7.07
C PHE A 93 0.65 7.06 5.85
N ALA A 94 0.32 6.36 4.76
CA ALA A 94 1.21 6.32 3.60
C ALA A 94 1.13 7.62 2.80
N ILE A 95 -0.04 8.27 2.68
CA ILE A 95 -0.13 9.64 2.12
C ILE A 95 0.81 10.61 2.84
N PRO A 96 0.70 10.86 4.16
CA PRO A 96 1.59 11.83 4.81
C PRO A 96 3.06 11.40 4.79
N PHE A 97 3.35 10.09 4.85
CA PHE A 97 4.72 9.58 4.75
C PHE A 97 5.34 9.85 3.37
N VAL A 98 4.69 9.44 2.28
CA VAL A 98 5.16 9.69 0.91
C VAL A 98 5.21 11.20 0.62
N THR A 99 4.19 11.93 1.05
CA THR A 99 4.12 13.40 0.95
C THR A 99 5.33 14.05 1.63
N SER A 100 5.70 13.60 2.84
CA SER A 100 6.85 14.15 3.56
C SER A 100 8.16 13.94 2.79
N ILE A 101 8.38 12.74 2.24
CA ILE A 101 9.58 12.44 1.42
C ILE A 101 9.64 13.35 0.19
N LEU A 102 8.50 13.53 -0.50
CA LEU A 102 8.44 14.39 -1.69
C LEU A 102 8.68 15.86 -1.35
N ILE A 103 8.20 16.35 -0.20
CA ILE A 103 8.50 17.71 0.29
C ILE A 103 10.00 17.86 0.54
N PHE A 104 10.62 16.93 1.24
CA PHE A 104 12.06 16.97 1.50
C PHE A 104 12.87 16.93 0.21
N LEU A 105 12.49 16.08 -0.75
CA LEU A 105 13.15 16.01 -2.05
C LEU A 105 12.97 17.32 -2.85
N GLY A 106 11.77 17.88 -2.88
CA GLY A 106 11.50 19.16 -3.55
C GLY A 106 12.34 20.28 -2.96
N LEU A 107 12.36 20.41 -1.63
CA LEU A 107 13.16 21.42 -0.93
C LEU A 107 14.66 21.20 -1.11
N ALA A 108 15.15 19.95 -1.06
CA ALA A 108 16.57 19.64 -1.25
C ALA A 108 17.06 20.04 -2.65
N ASN A 109 16.23 19.82 -3.69
CA ASN A 109 16.54 20.23 -5.06
C ASN A 109 16.56 21.76 -5.24
N ILE A 110 15.79 22.51 -4.43
CA ILE A 110 15.77 23.98 -4.45
C ILE A 110 16.95 24.58 -3.66
N MET A 111 17.16 24.10 -2.44
CA MET A 111 18.12 24.67 -1.48
C MET A 111 19.56 24.17 -1.67
N TYR A 112 19.72 22.92 -2.12
CA TYR A 112 21.04 22.26 -2.26
C TYR A 112 21.21 21.54 -3.61
N PRO A 113 20.95 22.22 -4.75
CA PRO A 113 21.00 21.59 -6.07
C PRO A 113 22.38 21.02 -6.40
N GLU A 114 23.47 21.64 -5.94
CA GLU A 114 24.83 21.16 -6.19
C GLU A 114 25.12 19.85 -5.44
N LYS A 115 24.52 19.66 -4.26
CA LYS A 115 24.64 18.40 -3.50
C LYS A 115 23.78 17.31 -4.12
N MET A 116 22.55 17.65 -4.52
CA MET A 116 21.65 16.73 -5.20
C MET A 116 22.24 16.23 -6.53
N TRP A 117 22.87 17.12 -7.29
CA TRP A 117 23.59 16.76 -8.51
C TRP A 117 24.67 15.71 -8.24
N ARG A 118 25.50 15.91 -7.22
CA ARG A 118 26.56 14.96 -6.84
C ARG A 118 26.00 13.60 -6.45
N ILE A 119 24.86 13.57 -5.77
CA ILE A 119 24.19 12.32 -5.40
C ILE A 119 23.67 11.61 -6.66
N GLN A 120 22.96 12.35 -7.51
CA GLN A 120 22.36 11.80 -8.74
C GLN A 120 23.41 11.24 -9.70
N HIS A 121 24.54 11.93 -9.85
CA HIS A 121 25.55 11.59 -10.85
C HIS A 121 26.82 10.97 -10.25
N MET A 122 26.76 10.50 -9.00
CA MET A 122 27.91 9.92 -8.27
C MET A 122 28.61 8.80 -9.06
N LEU A 123 27.85 8.06 -9.87
CA LEU A 123 28.32 6.92 -10.66
C LEU A 123 28.54 7.26 -12.14
N GLU A 124 28.11 8.45 -12.58
CA GLU A 124 28.05 8.82 -14.00
C GLU A 124 29.15 9.80 -14.40
N VAL A 125 29.54 10.71 -13.50
CA VAL A 125 30.60 11.70 -13.75
C VAL A 125 31.61 11.72 -12.63
N ARG A 126 32.87 11.45 -12.98
CA ARG A 126 33.99 11.46 -12.04
C ARG A 126 34.46 12.90 -11.83
N GLY A 127 33.92 13.56 -10.80
CA GLY A 127 34.32 14.92 -10.40
C GLY A 127 33.73 16.06 -11.25
N GLY A 128 32.73 15.78 -12.09
CA GLY A 128 32.06 16.79 -12.91
C GLY A 128 31.20 17.72 -12.07
N GLU A 129 31.49 19.03 -12.11
CA GLU A 129 30.66 20.06 -11.49
C GLU A 129 29.36 20.25 -12.30
N PRO A 130 28.23 20.54 -11.61
CA PRO A 130 26.98 20.85 -12.30
C PRO A 130 27.13 22.13 -13.13
N THR A 131 26.56 22.14 -14.33
CA THR A 131 26.42 23.37 -15.11
C THR A 131 25.33 24.26 -14.51
N ASP A 132 25.39 25.57 -14.78
CA ASP A 132 24.34 26.51 -14.36
C ASP A 132 22.94 26.10 -14.82
N PHE A 133 22.86 25.50 -16.03
CA PHE A 133 21.61 24.95 -16.56
C PHE A 133 21.13 23.75 -15.74
N ALA A 134 22.01 22.84 -15.34
CA ALA A 134 21.66 21.71 -14.49
C ALA A 134 21.16 22.16 -13.11
N ILE A 135 21.78 23.19 -12.53
CA ILE A 135 21.33 23.80 -11.28
C ILE A 135 19.95 24.45 -11.44
N PHE A 136 19.73 25.18 -12.53
CA PHE A 136 18.43 25.77 -12.83
C PHE A 136 17.34 24.70 -12.97
N MET A 137 17.62 23.62 -13.73
CA MET A 137 16.67 22.51 -13.92
C MET A 137 16.38 21.78 -12.61
N SER A 138 17.39 21.55 -11.76
CA SER A 138 17.20 20.98 -10.42
C SER A 138 16.23 21.83 -9.59
N LYS A 139 16.45 23.15 -9.53
CA LYS A 139 15.56 24.07 -8.79
C LYS A 139 14.14 24.07 -9.35
N LEU A 140 13.99 24.08 -10.68
CA LEU A 140 12.70 24.05 -11.36
C LEU A 140 11.93 22.76 -11.06
N THR A 141 12.59 21.61 -11.17
CA THR A 141 11.99 20.31 -10.83
C THR A 141 11.59 20.26 -9.35
N GLY A 142 12.44 20.75 -8.45
CA GLY A 142 12.12 20.85 -7.02
C GLY A 142 10.88 21.71 -6.75
N PHE A 143 10.74 22.83 -7.46
CA PHE A 143 9.58 23.72 -7.36
C PHE A 143 8.29 23.06 -7.89
N VAL A 144 8.37 22.35 -9.02
CA VAL A 144 7.23 21.61 -9.58
C VAL A 144 6.77 20.50 -8.62
N ILE A 145 7.70 19.72 -8.07
CA ILE A 145 7.38 18.67 -7.07
C ILE A 145 6.70 19.29 -5.85
N PHE A 146 7.24 20.40 -5.33
CA PHE A 146 6.67 21.08 -4.17
C PHE A 146 5.24 21.57 -4.43
N LEU A 147 4.98 22.17 -5.60
CA LEU A 147 3.64 22.58 -6.01
C LEU A 147 2.69 21.39 -6.18
N MET A 148 3.14 20.30 -6.81
CA MET A 148 2.32 19.10 -6.97
C MET A 148 1.92 18.50 -5.62
N VAL A 149 2.81 18.52 -4.63
CA VAL A 149 2.48 18.03 -3.29
C VAL A 149 1.46 18.93 -2.60
N LEU A 150 1.61 20.25 -2.69
CA LEU A 150 0.68 21.20 -2.05
C LEU A 150 -0.72 21.21 -2.69
N PHE A 151 -0.78 21.13 -4.02
CA PHE A 151 -2.03 21.31 -4.78
C PHE A 151 -2.62 20.01 -5.34
N GLY A 152 -1.85 18.93 -5.40
CA GLY A 152 -2.28 17.63 -5.88
C GLY A 152 -3.53 17.09 -5.16
N PRO A 153 -3.59 17.12 -3.81
CA PRO A 153 -4.77 16.67 -3.08
C PRO A 153 -6.04 17.44 -3.48
N TYR A 154 -5.93 18.75 -3.74
CA TYR A 154 -7.07 19.59 -4.14
C TYR A 154 -7.63 19.21 -5.53
N LEU A 155 -6.75 18.79 -6.45
CA LEU A 155 -7.17 18.35 -7.79
C LEU A 155 -7.87 16.98 -7.76
N VAL A 156 -7.50 16.11 -6.82
CA VAL A 156 -8.07 14.78 -6.67
C VAL A 156 -9.41 14.84 -5.91
N LEU A 157 -9.51 15.65 -4.85
CA LEU A 157 -10.71 15.78 -4.02
C LEU A 157 -11.87 16.53 -4.69
N LYS A 158 -11.63 17.19 -5.83
CA LYS A 158 -12.66 17.91 -6.60
C LYS A 158 -13.27 17.09 -7.75
N ARG A 159 -12.93 15.81 -7.87
CA ARG A 159 -13.61 14.84 -8.73
C ARG A 159 -14.64 14.04 -7.95
#